data_AF-A0A651E7C5-F1
#
_entry.id   AF-A0A651E7C5-F1
#
_cell.length_a   1.000
_cell.length_b   1.000
_cell.length_c   1.000
_cell.angle_alpha   90.00
_cell.angle_beta   90.00
_cell.angle_gamma   90.00
#
_symmetry.space_group_name_H-M   'P 1'
#
loop_
_entity.id
_entity.type
_entity.pdbx_description
1 polymer ?
#
loop_
_entity_poly.entity_id
_entity_poly.type
_entity_poly.pdbx_seq_one_letter_code
_entity_poly.pdbx_strand_id
1 'polypeptide(L)'
;LAVGPVGGWSVVSGELAAWDPSFLDPLALGGGALLGLVGIGLGSPGNPHILVRYMSIDDERQLRFAAVTGTLANVLMGMGAIFIGLVGRAYFPEIGLLPAQDTENLYPLLARETLHPAVFGMVVASIFAAIMSTADSQLLVGASAVVRDLYEKGIRKGEEVPQRHLVILSRAVVVALVVAAVILGWAAEELVFWLVLFAWAGLGAAFGPPLILALYWRGTTRAGVIWGVLTGATVTIIWYLTPALKDRMYELIPAFILAGLVTVVVSRFTRPPADVDEVFEILRGADRPPQPPRAPEPGGDHLR
;
A
#
# COMPACT_ATOMS: atom_id res chain seq x y z
N LEU A 1 -6.72 14.67 -23.78
CA LEU A 1 -7.35 16.01 -23.70
C LEU A 1 -6.29 17.10 -23.59
N ALA A 2 -5.40 17.06 -22.59
CA ALA A 2 -4.31 18.03 -22.44
C ALA A 2 -3.29 18.06 -23.60
N VAL A 3 -3.10 16.97 -24.34
CA VAL A 3 -2.14 16.91 -25.46
C VAL A 3 -2.61 17.66 -26.72
N GLY A 4 -3.93 17.80 -26.90
CA GLY A 4 -4.50 18.42 -28.11
C GLY A 4 -4.15 19.91 -28.26
N PRO A 5 -4.35 20.74 -27.22
CA PRO A 5 -4.05 22.16 -27.28
C PRO A 5 -2.55 22.50 -27.47
N VAL A 6 -1.62 21.59 -27.16
CA VAL A 6 -0.16 21.78 -27.38
C VAL A 6 0.28 21.34 -28.79
N GLY A 7 -0.64 21.00 -29.68
CA GLY A 7 -0.29 20.58 -31.04
C GLY A 7 0.01 19.09 -31.19
N GLY A 8 -0.36 18.26 -30.21
CA GLY A 8 -0.27 16.81 -30.30
C GLY A 8 0.96 16.19 -29.63
N TRP A 9 0.99 14.86 -29.56
CA TRP A 9 2.05 14.11 -28.87
C TRP A 9 3.45 14.38 -29.47
N SER A 10 3.54 14.60 -30.78
CA SER A 10 4.80 14.91 -31.47
C SER A 10 5.45 16.20 -30.95
N VAL A 11 4.66 17.22 -30.62
CA VAL A 11 5.16 18.48 -30.07
C VAL A 11 5.61 18.28 -28.62
N VAL A 12 4.77 17.62 -27.81
CA VAL A 12 5.10 17.30 -26.41
C VAL A 12 6.38 16.47 -26.32
N SER A 13 6.53 15.42 -27.14
CA SER A 13 7.75 14.61 -27.16
C SER A 13 8.96 15.40 -27.68
N GLY A 14 8.75 16.32 -28.63
CA GLY A 14 9.81 17.16 -29.16
C GLY A 14 10.35 18.15 -28.12
N GLU A 15 9.45 18.79 -27.36
CA GLU A 15 9.83 19.68 -26.26
C GLU A 15 10.53 18.90 -25.14
N LEU A 16 10.00 17.75 -24.74
CA LEU A 16 10.63 16.90 -23.71
C LEU A 16 12.04 16.47 -24.13
N ALA A 17 12.23 16.03 -25.37
CA ALA A 17 13.54 15.65 -25.90
C ALA A 17 14.53 16.82 -25.98
N ALA A 18 14.03 18.04 -26.22
CA ALA A 18 14.85 19.25 -26.24
C ALA A 18 15.33 19.66 -24.83
N TRP A 19 14.53 19.36 -23.80
CA TRP A 19 14.90 19.60 -22.40
C TRP A 19 15.82 18.52 -21.83
N ASP A 20 15.41 17.26 -21.95
CA ASP A 20 16.26 16.10 -21.63
C ASP A 20 15.73 14.86 -22.36
N PRO A 21 16.53 14.24 -23.25
CA PRO A 21 16.18 12.97 -23.89
C PRO A 21 15.82 11.84 -22.92
N SER A 22 16.31 11.90 -21.67
CA SER A 22 16.05 10.91 -20.63
C SER A 22 14.56 10.79 -20.26
N PHE A 23 13.75 11.84 -20.46
CA PHE A 23 12.32 11.79 -20.17
C PHE A 23 11.53 10.86 -21.09
N LEU A 24 12.08 10.53 -22.26
CA LEU A 24 11.44 9.64 -23.24
C LEU A 24 11.99 8.22 -23.18
N ASP A 25 13.05 7.97 -22.43
CA ASP A 25 13.63 6.65 -22.24
C ASP A 25 13.14 6.04 -20.92
N PRO A 26 12.27 5.00 -20.98
CA PRO A 26 11.79 4.31 -19.78
C PRO A 26 12.90 3.68 -18.94
N LEU A 27 14.09 3.47 -19.53
CA LEU A 27 15.26 2.87 -18.88
C LEU A 27 16.28 3.91 -18.39
N ALA A 28 16.04 5.21 -18.63
CA ALA A 28 16.91 6.26 -18.12
C ALA A 28 16.83 6.43 -16.59
N LEU A 29 15.77 5.88 -15.96
CA LEU A 29 15.71 5.72 -14.52
C LEU A 29 16.87 4.82 -14.07
N GLY A 30 17.81 5.35 -13.29
CA GLY A 30 18.97 4.59 -12.81
C GLY A 30 18.54 3.26 -12.15
N GLY A 31 19.40 2.24 -12.21
CA GLY A 31 19.05 0.88 -11.78
C GLY A 31 18.44 0.78 -10.37
N GLY A 32 18.85 1.64 -9.44
CA GLY A 32 18.26 1.72 -8.09
C GLY A 32 16.81 2.21 -8.07
N ALA A 33 16.42 3.13 -8.96
CA ALA A 33 15.06 3.61 -9.10
C ALA A 33 14.15 2.55 -9.74
N LEU A 34 14.62 1.85 -10.79
CA LEU A 34 13.89 0.74 -11.40
C LEU A 34 13.65 -0.40 -10.41
N LEU A 35 14.70 -0.80 -9.68
CA LEU A 35 14.57 -1.80 -8.61
C LEU A 35 13.65 -1.32 -7.50
N GLY A 36 13.72 -0.04 -7.12
CA GLY A 36 12.82 0.58 -6.16
C GLY A 36 11.35 0.49 -6.56
N LEU A 37 11.03 0.83 -7.81
CA LEU A 37 9.66 0.77 -8.35
C LEU A 37 9.10 -0.65 -8.36
N VAL A 38 9.90 -1.65 -8.76
CA VAL A 38 9.53 -3.07 -8.64
C VAL A 38 9.40 -3.47 -7.17
N GLY A 39 10.28 -2.95 -6.32
CA GLY A 39 10.32 -3.19 -4.88
C GLY A 39 9.04 -2.77 -4.16
N ILE A 40 8.33 -1.74 -4.62
CA ILE A 40 7.04 -1.31 -4.01
C ILE A 40 6.08 -2.50 -3.85
N GLY A 41 6.03 -3.40 -4.85
CA GLY A 41 5.16 -4.58 -4.82
C GLY A 41 5.48 -5.55 -3.67
N LEU A 42 6.74 -5.63 -3.24
CA LEU A 42 7.17 -6.49 -2.13
C LEU A 42 6.58 -6.05 -0.79
N GLY A 43 6.15 -4.78 -0.65
CA GLY A 43 5.53 -4.29 0.57
C GLY A 43 4.08 -4.75 0.77
N SER A 44 3.39 -5.17 -0.29
CA SER A 44 1.98 -5.59 -0.21
C SER A 44 1.70 -6.67 0.85
N PRO A 45 2.45 -7.78 0.95
CA PRO A 45 2.20 -8.80 1.97
C PRO A 45 2.47 -8.33 3.41
N GLY A 46 3.28 -7.28 3.62
CA GLY A 46 3.57 -6.78 4.96
C GLY A 46 2.54 -5.77 5.48
N ASN A 47 1.62 -5.30 4.64
CA ASN A 47 0.66 -4.27 5.01
C ASN A 47 -0.63 -4.88 5.60
N PRO A 48 -0.91 -4.71 6.91
CA PRO A 48 -2.04 -5.38 7.56
C PRO A 48 -3.41 -5.01 6.97
N HIS A 49 -3.59 -3.75 6.55
CA HIS A 49 -4.83 -3.27 5.95
C HIS A 49 -5.17 -3.96 4.61
N ILE A 50 -4.14 -4.43 3.88
CA ILE A 50 -4.33 -5.20 2.65
C ILE A 50 -4.65 -6.66 2.99
N LEU A 51 -3.89 -7.24 3.92
CA LEU A 51 -4.10 -8.63 4.37
C LEU A 51 -5.52 -8.86 4.89
N VAL A 52 -6.04 -7.96 5.72
CA VAL A 52 -7.40 -8.06 6.26
C VAL A 52 -8.46 -8.09 5.16
N ARG A 53 -8.25 -7.33 4.07
CA ARG A 53 -9.15 -7.34 2.91
C ARG A 53 -9.06 -8.64 2.12
N TYR A 54 -7.87 -9.24 2.00
CA TYR A 54 -7.74 -10.56 1.38
C TYR A 54 -8.34 -11.67 2.25
N MET A 55 -8.21 -11.56 3.58
CA MET A 55 -8.79 -12.52 4.53
C MET A 55 -10.33 -12.48 4.57
N SER A 56 -10.96 -11.38 4.14
CA SER A 56 -12.42 -11.28 4.04
C SER A 56 -13.00 -11.84 2.73
N ILE A 57 -12.19 -12.41 1.85
CA ILE A 57 -12.67 -13.01 0.59
C ILE A 57 -13.06 -14.47 0.85
N ASP A 58 -14.34 -14.78 0.62
CA ASP A 58 -14.92 -16.10 0.93
C ASP A 58 -14.58 -17.18 -0.12
N ASP A 59 -14.33 -16.80 -1.38
CA ASP A 59 -14.08 -17.74 -2.50
C ASP A 59 -12.68 -17.56 -3.11
N GLU A 60 -11.95 -18.66 -3.21
CA GLU A 60 -10.64 -18.75 -3.84
C GLU A 60 -10.64 -18.25 -5.31
N ARG A 61 -11.74 -18.43 -6.04
CA ARG A 61 -11.90 -17.88 -7.40
C ARG A 61 -11.98 -16.36 -7.40
N GLN A 62 -12.65 -15.79 -6.39
CA GLN A 62 -12.74 -14.33 -6.24
C GLN A 62 -11.39 -13.73 -5.88
N LEU A 63 -10.51 -14.46 -5.18
CA LEU A 63 -9.15 -14.00 -4.88
C LEU A 63 -8.33 -13.76 -6.16
N ARG A 64 -8.38 -14.68 -7.13
CA ARG A 64 -7.71 -14.51 -8.42
C ARG A 64 -8.28 -13.34 -9.22
N PHE A 65 -9.60 -13.21 -9.24
CA PHE A 65 -10.27 -12.09 -9.89
C PHE A 65 -9.88 -10.75 -9.26
N ALA A 66 -9.88 -10.65 -7.92
CA ALA A 66 -9.46 -9.47 -7.18
C ALA A 66 -7.99 -9.10 -7.44
N ALA A 67 -7.09 -10.10 -7.49
CA ALA A 67 -5.69 -9.88 -7.82
C ALA A 67 -5.52 -9.32 -9.23
N VAL A 68 -6.14 -9.94 -10.25
CA VAL A 68 -6.02 -9.50 -11.66
C VAL A 68 -6.61 -8.12 -11.87
N THR A 69 -7.82 -7.88 -11.37
CA THR A 69 -8.49 -6.58 -11.48
C THR A 69 -7.73 -5.48 -10.75
N GLY A 70 -7.22 -5.78 -9.55
CA GLY A 70 -6.38 -4.85 -8.78
C GLY A 70 -5.07 -4.51 -9.50
N THR A 71 -4.36 -5.52 -10.04
CA THR A 71 -3.13 -5.28 -10.80
C THR A 71 -3.38 -4.48 -12.07
N LEU A 72 -4.44 -4.82 -12.83
CA LEU A 72 -4.79 -4.09 -14.05
C LEU A 72 -5.12 -2.63 -13.75
N ALA A 73 -5.94 -2.38 -12.71
CA ALA A 73 -6.26 -1.03 -12.28
C ALA A 73 -5.01 -0.24 -11.85
N ASN A 74 -4.10 -0.87 -11.12
CA ASN A 74 -2.84 -0.24 -10.69
C ASN A 74 -1.95 0.13 -11.88
N VAL A 75 -1.82 -0.76 -12.88
CA VAL A 75 -1.04 -0.49 -14.10
C VAL A 75 -1.66 0.67 -14.89
N LEU A 76 -2.98 0.67 -15.06
CA LEU A 76 -3.67 1.76 -15.76
C LEU A 76 -3.51 3.10 -15.04
N MET A 77 -3.64 3.12 -13.71
CA MET A 77 -3.46 4.32 -12.89
C MET A 77 -2.01 4.82 -12.93
N GLY A 78 -1.03 3.93 -12.80
CA GLY A 78 0.40 4.28 -12.88
C GLY A 78 0.77 4.84 -14.24
N MET A 79 0.26 4.25 -15.32
CA MET A 79 0.45 4.75 -16.67
C MET A 79 -0.16 6.15 -16.83
N GLY A 80 -1.38 6.36 -16.32
CA GLY A 80 -2.04 7.68 -16.31
C GLY A 80 -1.22 8.73 -15.56
N ALA A 81 -0.69 8.39 -14.39
CA ALA A 81 0.15 9.29 -13.59
C ALA A 81 1.44 9.69 -14.33
N ILE A 82 2.12 8.73 -14.99
CA ILE A 82 3.31 9.00 -15.81
C ILE A 82 2.98 9.96 -16.96
N PHE A 83 1.90 9.70 -17.71
CA PHE A 83 1.50 10.58 -18.81
C PHE A 83 1.14 11.99 -18.33
N ILE A 84 0.44 12.12 -17.21
CA ILE A 84 0.12 13.41 -16.59
C ILE A 84 1.41 14.14 -16.19
N GLY A 85 2.39 13.44 -15.61
CA GLY A 85 3.69 14.00 -15.28
C GLY A 85 4.45 14.51 -16.51
N LEU A 86 4.53 13.71 -17.58
CA LEU A 86 5.20 14.08 -18.83
C LEU A 86 4.54 15.28 -19.51
N VAL A 87 3.21 15.26 -19.66
CA VAL A 87 2.46 16.38 -20.25
C VAL A 87 2.54 17.62 -19.36
N GLY A 88 2.44 17.44 -18.05
CA GLY A 88 2.56 18.52 -17.07
C GLY A 88 3.93 19.19 -17.12
N ARG A 89 5.01 18.44 -17.34
CA ARG A 89 6.38 18.97 -17.49
C ARG A 89 6.54 19.84 -18.74
N ALA A 90 5.79 19.56 -19.82
CA ALA A 90 5.76 20.39 -21.01
C ALA A 90 4.97 21.70 -20.79
N TYR A 91 3.84 21.65 -20.08
CA TYR A 91 3.05 22.84 -19.74
C TYR A 91 3.71 23.74 -18.68
N PHE A 92 4.33 23.13 -17.67
CA PHE A 92 4.92 23.80 -16.52
C PHE A 92 6.40 23.42 -16.44
N PRO A 93 7.27 24.07 -17.23
CA PRO A 93 8.68 23.70 -17.32
C PRO A 93 9.50 24.04 -16.07
N GLU A 94 8.98 24.87 -15.18
CA GLU A 94 9.63 25.23 -13.93
C GLU A 94 8.70 24.97 -12.76
N ILE A 95 9.24 24.44 -11.66
CA ILE A 95 8.50 24.18 -10.42
C ILE A 95 7.94 25.49 -9.83
N GLY A 96 8.60 26.62 -10.08
CA GLY A 96 8.15 27.95 -9.67
C GLY A 96 6.79 28.37 -10.26
N LEU A 97 6.33 27.71 -11.32
CA LEU A 97 5.02 27.95 -11.94
C LEU A 97 3.89 27.22 -11.22
N LEU A 98 4.22 26.28 -10.33
CA LEU A 98 3.25 25.50 -9.57
C LEU A 98 2.84 26.23 -8.28
N PRO A 99 1.57 26.11 -7.86
CA PRO A 99 1.12 26.56 -6.55
C PRO A 99 2.03 26.02 -5.44
N ALA A 100 2.49 26.92 -4.57
CA ALA A 100 3.41 26.61 -3.46
C ALA A 100 4.72 25.90 -3.87
N GLN A 101 5.09 25.94 -5.16
CA GLN A 101 6.26 25.22 -5.70
C GLN A 101 6.18 23.69 -5.45
N ASP A 102 4.97 23.17 -5.35
CA ASP A 102 4.71 21.78 -5.00
C ASP A 102 4.24 20.99 -6.23
N THR A 103 5.00 19.94 -6.54
CA THR A 103 4.76 19.05 -7.67
C THR A 103 3.46 18.26 -7.57
N GLU A 104 2.91 18.06 -6.36
CA GLU A 104 1.64 17.34 -6.18
C GLU A 104 0.44 18.15 -6.68
N ASN A 105 0.59 19.48 -6.81
CA ASN A 105 -0.42 20.36 -7.40
C ASN A 105 -0.47 20.33 -8.93
N LEU A 106 0.46 19.63 -9.59
CA LEU A 106 0.54 19.55 -11.04
C LEU A 106 -0.76 19.02 -11.66
N TYR A 107 -1.30 17.93 -11.11
CA TYR A 107 -2.50 17.30 -11.68
C TYR A 107 -3.75 18.19 -11.56
N PRO A 108 -4.10 18.73 -10.36
CA PRO A 108 -5.20 19.68 -10.24
C PRO A 108 -5.04 20.93 -11.12
N LEU A 109 -3.82 21.47 -11.22
CA LEU A 109 -3.54 22.65 -12.03
C LEU A 109 -3.71 22.37 -13.52
N LEU A 110 -3.13 21.27 -14.02
CA LEU A 110 -3.28 20.86 -15.41
C LEU A 110 -4.74 20.59 -15.76
N ALA A 111 -5.50 19.98 -14.85
CA ALA A 111 -6.93 19.76 -15.02
C ALA A 111 -7.72 21.09 -15.10
N ARG A 112 -7.35 22.08 -14.28
CA ARG A 112 -7.98 23.42 -14.31
C ARG A 112 -7.75 24.15 -15.62
N GLU A 113 -6.53 24.10 -16.16
CA GLU A 113 -6.15 24.82 -17.39
C GLU A 113 -6.69 24.14 -18.66
N THR A 114 -6.88 22.82 -18.64
CA THR A 114 -7.20 22.05 -19.85
C THR A 114 -8.66 21.58 -19.95
N LEU A 115 -9.42 21.57 -18.84
CA LEU A 115 -10.78 21.04 -18.80
C LEU A 115 -11.82 22.15 -18.64
N HIS A 116 -13.03 21.89 -19.15
CA HIS A 116 -14.18 22.74 -18.90
C HIS A 116 -14.48 22.79 -17.37
N PRO A 117 -14.89 23.93 -16.79
CA PRO A 117 -15.10 24.07 -15.34
C PRO A 117 -15.96 23.00 -14.70
N ALA A 118 -17.01 22.54 -15.40
CA ALA A 118 -17.87 21.44 -14.94
C ALA A 118 -17.11 20.11 -14.79
N VAL A 119 -16.23 19.78 -15.74
CA VAL A 119 -15.43 18.55 -15.71
C VAL A 119 -14.31 18.67 -14.68
N PHE A 120 -13.69 19.83 -14.57
CA PHE A 120 -12.72 20.12 -13.51
C PHE A 120 -13.33 19.90 -12.12
N GLY A 121 -14.56 20.39 -11.88
CA GLY A 121 -15.29 20.14 -10.63
C GLY A 121 -15.49 18.66 -10.33
N MET A 122 -15.83 17.85 -11.34
CA MET A 122 -15.93 16.39 -11.18
C MET A 122 -14.58 15.74 -10.85
N VAL A 123 -13.49 16.20 -11.48
CA VAL A 123 -12.14 15.69 -11.19
C VAL A 123 -11.76 15.98 -9.74
N VAL A 124 -11.92 17.23 -9.27
CA VAL A 124 -11.63 17.60 -7.88
C VAL A 124 -12.48 16.78 -6.90
N ALA A 125 -13.79 16.63 -7.18
CA ALA A 125 -14.66 15.78 -6.37
C ALA A 125 -14.19 14.31 -6.32
N SER A 126 -13.71 13.77 -7.45
CA SER A 126 -13.19 12.39 -7.50
C SER A 126 -11.91 12.21 -6.68
N ILE A 127 -11.02 13.22 -6.64
CA ILE A 127 -9.80 13.21 -5.82
C ILE A 127 -10.20 13.14 -4.33
N PHE A 128 -11.08 14.03 -3.89
CA PHE A 128 -11.56 14.02 -2.50
C PHE A 128 -12.27 12.72 -2.14
N ALA A 129 -13.10 12.18 -3.04
CA ALA A 129 -13.76 10.89 -2.83
C ALA A 129 -12.75 9.74 -2.66
N ALA A 130 -11.71 9.69 -3.48
CA ALA A 130 -10.65 8.67 -3.39
C ALA A 130 -9.87 8.80 -2.07
N ILE A 131 -9.48 10.02 -1.69
CA ILE A 131 -8.78 10.28 -0.42
C ILE A 131 -9.65 9.86 0.77
N MET A 132 -10.92 10.26 0.81
CA MET A 132 -11.84 9.90 1.89
C MET A 132 -12.04 8.38 1.98
N SER A 133 -12.19 7.67 0.86
CA SER A 133 -12.36 6.20 0.86
C SER A 133 -11.15 5.46 1.45
N THR A 134 -9.94 5.98 1.20
CA THR A 134 -8.69 5.40 1.70
C THR A 134 -8.50 5.75 3.17
N ALA A 135 -8.69 7.03 3.54
CA ALA A 135 -8.58 7.51 4.90
C ALA A 135 -9.52 6.77 5.85
N ASP A 136 -10.79 6.58 5.46
CA ASP A 136 -11.79 5.90 6.29
C ASP A 136 -11.37 4.45 6.59
N SER A 137 -10.86 3.75 5.58
CA SER A 137 -10.36 2.38 5.73
C SER A 137 -9.13 2.30 6.63
N GLN A 138 -8.16 3.21 6.48
CA GLN A 138 -6.94 3.22 7.29
C GLN A 138 -7.25 3.59 8.75
N LEU A 139 -8.12 4.57 8.98
CA LEU A 139 -8.56 4.97 10.32
C LEU A 139 -9.31 3.84 11.02
N LEU A 140 -10.19 3.12 10.31
CA LEU A 140 -10.93 2.00 10.87
C LEU A 140 -10.01 0.84 11.25
N VAL A 141 -9.05 0.49 10.38
CA VAL A 141 -8.06 -0.56 10.67
C VAL A 141 -7.17 -0.16 11.85
N GLY A 142 -6.67 1.08 11.87
CA GLY A 142 -5.85 1.59 12.98
C GLY A 142 -6.60 1.60 14.31
N ALA A 143 -7.85 2.08 14.31
CA ALA A 143 -8.68 2.09 15.51
C ALA A 143 -9.01 0.67 15.99
N SER A 144 -9.28 -0.26 15.07
CA SER A 144 -9.50 -1.67 15.42
C SER A 144 -8.25 -2.30 16.03
N ALA A 145 -7.05 -2.01 15.50
CA ALA A 145 -5.79 -2.53 16.06
C ALA A 145 -5.57 -2.03 17.49
N VAL A 146 -5.82 -0.74 17.76
CA VAL A 146 -5.70 -0.18 19.12
C VAL A 146 -6.75 -0.77 20.07
N VAL A 147 -8.00 -0.89 19.64
CA VAL A 147 -9.09 -1.33 20.53
C VAL A 147 -9.10 -2.85 20.73
N ARG A 148 -9.02 -3.63 19.65
CA ARG A 148 -9.12 -5.09 19.75
C ARG A 148 -7.79 -5.74 20.11
N ASP A 149 -6.68 -5.29 19.51
CA ASP A 149 -5.40 -5.96 19.71
C ASP A 149 -4.65 -5.43 20.94
N LEU A 150 -4.59 -4.10 21.12
CA LEU A 150 -3.89 -3.52 22.27
C LEU A 150 -4.77 -3.49 23.54
N TYR A 151 -5.99 -2.98 23.45
CA TYR A 151 -6.85 -2.82 24.63
C TYR A 151 -7.49 -4.15 25.07
N GLU A 152 -8.28 -4.81 24.21
CA GLU A 152 -9.01 -6.02 24.58
C GLU A 152 -8.10 -7.23 24.79
N LYS A 153 -7.27 -7.59 23.79
CA LYS A 153 -6.37 -8.76 23.90
C LYS A 153 -5.13 -8.49 24.76
N GLY A 154 -4.68 -7.24 24.84
CA GLY A 154 -3.47 -6.85 25.57
C GLY A 154 -3.74 -6.47 27.03
N ILE A 155 -4.46 -5.37 27.25
CA ILE A 155 -4.67 -4.77 28.58
C ILE A 155 -5.75 -5.51 29.38
N ARG A 156 -6.90 -5.78 28.78
CA ARG A 156 -8.08 -6.42 29.40
C ARG A 156 -8.13 -7.93 29.16
N LYS A 157 -6.95 -8.55 29.07
CA LYS A 157 -6.83 -9.96 28.70
C LYS A 157 -7.63 -10.86 29.64
N GLY A 158 -8.62 -11.56 29.09
CA GLY A 158 -9.47 -12.51 29.83
C GLY A 158 -10.70 -11.89 30.47
N GLU A 159 -10.98 -10.61 30.23
CA GLU A 159 -12.22 -9.95 30.65
C GLU A 159 -13.18 -9.80 29.46
N GLU A 160 -14.47 -10.07 29.66
CA GLU A 160 -15.49 -9.79 28.65
C GLU A 160 -15.77 -8.28 28.61
N VAL A 161 -15.30 -7.62 27.55
CA VAL A 161 -15.60 -6.20 27.34
C VAL A 161 -16.90 -6.08 26.53
N PRO A 162 -17.90 -5.33 27.01
CA PRO A 162 -19.15 -5.16 26.28
C PRO A 162 -18.92 -4.53 24.89
N GLN A 163 -19.54 -5.08 23.86
CA GLN A 163 -19.41 -4.59 22.47
C GLN A 163 -19.70 -3.08 22.34
N ARG A 164 -20.68 -2.57 23.08
CA ARG A 164 -21.01 -1.14 23.10
C ARG A 164 -19.83 -0.29 23.58
N HIS A 165 -19.06 -0.78 24.56
CA HIS A 165 -17.88 -0.10 25.06
C HIS A 165 -16.76 -0.08 24.01
N LEU A 166 -16.51 -1.22 23.35
CA LEU A 166 -15.51 -1.32 22.27
C LEU A 166 -15.82 -0.36 21.11
N VAL A 167 -17.10 -0.21 20.72
CA VAL A 167 -17.51 0.72 19.66
C VAL A 167 -17.27 2.18 20.06
N ILE A 168 -17.60 2.57 21.30
CA ILE A 168 -17.37 3.93 21.79
C ILE A 168 -15.86 4.22 21.84
N LEU A 169 -15.08 3.29 22.36
CA LEU A 169 -13.63 3.41 22.42
C LEU A 169 -13.02 3.52 21.01
N SER A 170 -13.50 2.72 20.06
CA SER A 170 -13.05 2.78 18.66
C SER A 170 -13.32 4.16 18.04
N ARG A 171 -14.48 4.76 18.28
CA ARG A 171 -14.79 6.12 17.80
C ARG A 171 -13.88 7.16 18.43
N ALA A 172 -13.58 7.05 19.73
CA ALA A 172 -12.65 7.94 20.40
C ALA A 172 -11.22 7.81 19.84
N VAL A 173 -10.76 6.59 19.57
CA VAL A 173 -9.47 6.34 18.92
C VAL A 173 -9.42 6.92 17.51
N VAL A 174 -10.48 6.76 16.70
CA VAL A 174 -10.56 7.38 15.37
C VAL A 174 -10.38 8.89 15.46
N VAL A 175 -11.09 9.57 16.37
CA VAL A 175 -10.95 11.03 16.57
C VAL A 175 -9.52 11.39 16.96
N ALA A 176 -8.89 10.64 17.88
CA ALA A 176 -7.51 10.87 18.29
C ALA A 176 -6.53 10.68 17.11
N LEU A 177 -6.71 9.65 16.29
CA LEU A 177 -5.90 9.39 15.10
C LEU A 177 -6.06 10.51 14.06
N VAL A 178 -7.28 11.02 13.84
CA VAL A 178 -7.52 12.15 12.94
C VAL A 178 -6.79 13.40 13.43
N VAL A 179 -6.90 13.73 14.71
CA VAL A 179 -6.20 14.90 15.28
C VAL A 179 -4.68 14.75 15.13
N ALA A 180 -4.12 13.57 15.43
CA ALA A 180 -2.71 13.30 15.24
C ALA A 180 -2.29 13.42 13.77
N ALA A 181 -3.07 12.86 12.83
CA ALA A 181 -2.81 12.94 11.41
C ALA A 181 -2.82 14.38 10.88
N VAL A 182 -3.75 15.23 11.35
CA VAL A 182 -3.79 16.66 10.98
C VAL A 182 -2.55 17.40 11.49
N ILE A 183 -2.15 17.16 12.74
CA ILE A 183 -0.95 17.80 13.30
C ILE A 183 0.31 17.39 12.54
N LEU A 184 0.47 16.08 12.28
CA LEU A 184 1.60 15.57 11.52
C LEU A 184 1.58 16.05 10.07
N GLY A 185 0.41 16.15 9.45
CA GLY A 185 0.24 16.69 8.09
C GLY A 185 0.61 18.16 7.98
N TRP A 186 0.33 18.97 9.00
CA TRP A 186 0.76 20.39 9.03
C TRP A 186 2.26 20.57 9.26
N ALA A 187 2.91 19.62 9.94
CA ALA A 187 4.35 19.65 10.18
C ALA A 187 5.17 18.98 9.07
N ALA A 188 4.51 18.33 8.11
CA ALA A 188 5.18 17.62 7.02
C ALA A 188 5.73 18.59 5.97
N GLU A 189 7.03 18.46 5.67
CA GLU A 189 7.72 19.23 4.64
C GLU A 189 8.03 18.40 3.38
N GLU A 190 7.94 17.07 3.47
CA GLU A 190 8.14 16.17 2.33
C GLU A 190 6.83 15.96 1.54
N LEU A 191 6.97 15.63 0.25
CA LEU A 191 5.84 15.24 -0.60
C LEU A 191 5.10 14.06 0.04
N VAL A 192 3.76 14.09 -0.04
CA VAL A 192 2.90 13.01 0.46
C VAL A 192 3.31 11.67 -0.15
N PHE A 193 3.72 11.65 -1.42
CA PHE A 193 4.25 10.46 -2.08
C PHE A 193 5.40 9.79 -1.30
N TRP A 194 6.39 10.56 -0.84
CA TRP A 194 7.54 10.02 -0.11
C TRP A 194 7.17 9.55 1.29
N LEU A 195 6.30 10.28 1.98
CA LEU A 195 5.80 9.89 3.30
C LEU A 195 5.03 8.56 3.25
N VAL A 196 4.18 8.39 2.23
CA VAL A 196 3.43 7.14 2.02
C VAL A 196 4.38 6.00 1.66
N LEU A 197 5.37 6.22 0.79
CA LEU A 197 6.36 5.19 0.45
C LEU A 197 7.20 4.76 1.65
N PHE A 198 7.58 5.69 2.53
CA PHE A 198 8.32 5.37 3.74
C PHE A 198 7.47 4.54 4.72
N ALA A 199 6.20 4.92 4.95
CA ALA A 199 5.28 4.16 5.79
C ALA A 199 5.02 2.75 5.22
N TRP A 200 4.86 2.66 3.89
CA TRP A 200 4.73 1.40 3.15
C TRP A 200 5.97 0.52 3.30
N ALA A 201 7.17 1.13 3.25
CA ALA A 201 8.43 0.44 3.44
C ALA A 201 8.53 -0.17 4.84
N GLY A 202 8.22 0.61 5.87
CA GLY A 202 8.35 0.20 7.27
C GLY A 202 7.45 -0.98 7.60
N LEU A 203 6.17 -0.92 7.25
CA LEU A 203 5.24 -2.03 7.47
C LEU A 203 5.57 -3.23 6.57
N GLY A 204 5.85 -2.96 5.29
CA GLY A 204 6.21 -3.96 4.29
C GLY A 204 7.40 -4.81 4.69
N ALA A 205 8.49 -4.17 5.12
CA ALA A 205 9.72 -4.84 5.54
C ALA A 205 9.63 -5.48 6.93
N ALA A 206 8.87 -4.88 7.86
CA ALA A 206 8.71 -5.44 9.20
C ALA A 206 7.88 -6.73 9.19
N PHE A 207 6.72 -6.73 8.54
CA PHE A 207 5.79 -7.87 8.60
C PHE A 207 5.86 -8.80 7.39
N GLY A 208 6.23 -8.29 6.21
CA GLY A 208 6.21 -9.05 4.97
C GLY A 208 7.08 -10.31 4.99
N PRO A 209 8.39 -10.21 5.26
CA PRO A 209 9.27 -11.38 5.27
C PRO A 209 8.89 -12.41 6.34
N PRO A 210 8.66 -12.04 7.62
CA PRO A 210 8.22 -13.00 8.62
C PRO A 210 6.90 -13.69 8.27
N LEU A 211 5.94 -12.97 7.68
CA LEU A 211 4.65 -13.53 7.26
C LEU A 211 4.81 -14.56 6.13
N ILE A 212 5.59 -14.23 5.09
CA ILE A 212 5.87 -15.16 3.99
C ILE A 212 6.56 -16.41 4.52
N LEU A 213 7.56 -16.25 5.40
CA LEU A 213 8.25 -17.37 6.01
C LEU A 213 7.31 -18.23 6.86
N ALA A 214 6.39 -17.63 7.62
CA ALA A 214 5.41 -18.38 8.41
C ALA A 214 4.48 -19.24 7.54
N LEU A 215 4.13 -18.79 6.33
CA LEU A 215 3.24 -19.51 5.42
C LEU A 215 3.95 -20.63 4.63
N TYR A 216 5.22 -20.42 4.26
CA TYR A 216 5.94 -21.33 3.35
C TYR A 216 7.04 -22.15 4.01
N TRP A 217 7.49 -21.78 5.21
CA TRP A 217 8.60 -22.42 5.90
C TRP A 217 8.24 -22.87 7.33
N ARG A 218 8.23 -24.19 7.52
CA ARG A 218 7.93 -24.86 8.81
C ARG A 218 8.87 -24.48 9.95
N GLY A 219 10.08 -24.04 9.65
CA GLY A 219 11.06 -23.69 10.68
C GLY A 219 10.81 -22.34 11.35
N THR A 220 9.78 -21.59 10.95
CA THR A 220 9.50 -20.26 11.49
C THR A 220 9.13 -20.32 12.98
N THR A 221 9.79 -19.50 13.79
CA THR A 221 9.62 -19.48 15.26
C THR A 221 9.13 -18.13 15.74
N ARG A 222 8.47 -18.10 16.91
CA ARG A 222 8.02 -16.84 17.54
C ARG A 222 9.16 -15.86 17.76
N ALA A 223 10.33 -16.35 18.19
CA ALA A 223 11.50 -15.51 18.38
C ALA A 223 12.03 -14.94 17.05
N GLY A 224 12.10 -15.77 16.00
CA GLY A 224 12.53 -15.31 14.68
C GLY A 224 11.59 -14.28 14.06
N VAL A 225 10.28 -14.42 14.27
CA VAL A 225 9.29 -13.41 13.85
C VAL A 225 9.51 -12.09 14.58
N ILE A 226 9.66 -12.09 15.92
CA ILE A 226 9.87 -10.87 16.70
C ILE A 226 11.14 -10.14 16.26
N TRP A 227 12.27 -10.86 16.15
CA TRP A 227 13.54 -10.26 15.72
C TRP A 227 13.52 -9.81 14.26
N GLY A 228 12.80 -10.51 13.38
CA GLY A 228 12.57 -10.10 12.00
C GLY A 228 11.80 -8.78 11.91
N VAL A 229 10.68 -8.67 12.63
CA VAL A 229 9.86 -7.45 12.68
C VAL A 229 10.66 -6.27 13.19
N LEU A 230 11.41 -6.45 14.28
CA LEU A 230 12.28 -5.40 14.83
C LEU A 230 13.36 -4.99 13.82
N THR A 231 14.01 -5.96 13.17
CA THR A 231 15.04 -5.68 12.16
C THR A 231 14.47 -4.91 10.97
N GLY A 232 13.32 -5.34 10.43
CA GLY A 232 12.69 -4.67 9.30
C GLY A 232 12.33 -3.21 9.62
N ALA A 233 11.73 -2.97 10.79
CA ALA A 233 11.40 -1.63 11.25
C ALA A 233 12.66 -0.76 11.46
N THR A 234 13.66 -1.27 12.20
CA THR A 234 14.88 -0.53 12.52
C THR A 234 15.72 -0.25 11.28
N VAL A 235 15.90 -1.23 10.38
CA VAL A 235 16.66 -1.03 9.14
C VAL A 235 15.96 0.00 8.26
N THR A 236 14.64 -0.05 8.11
CA THR A 236 13.90 0.95 7.32
C THR A 236 14.16 2.36 7.83
N ILE A 237 14.04 2.58 9.15
CA ILE A 237 14.27 3.90 9.77
C ILE A 237 15.71 4.35 9.58
N ILE A 238 16.69 3.50 9.88
CA ILE A 238 18.12 3.86 9.75
C ILE A 238 18.46 4.17 8.28
N TRP A 239 17.93 3.38 7.35
CA TRP A 239 18.19 3.57 5.92
C TRP A 239 17.61 4.90 5.42
N TYR A 240 16.38 5.21 5.82
CA TYR A 240 15.72 6.47 5.47
C TYR A 240 16.44 7.70 6.05
N LEU A 241 16.91 7.60 7.29
CA LEU A 241 17.64 8.69 7.97
C LEU A 241 19.09 8.85 7.49
N THR A 242 19.60 7.95 6.65
CA THR A 242 20.97 8.01 6.13
C THR A 242 20.95 8.48 4.67
N PRO A 243 21.31 9.75 4.37
CA PRO A 243 21.16 10.32 3.02
C PRO A 243 21.89 9.51 1.94
N ALA A 244 23.11 9.06 2.23
CA ALA A 244 23.91 8.25 1.30
C ALA A 244 23.29 6.88 0.95
N LEU A 245 22.33 6.39 1.74
CA LEU A 245 21.59 5.15 1.52
C LEU A 245 20.24 5.42 0.86
N LYS A 246 19.49 6.42 1.34
CA LYS A 246 18.20 6.88 0.78
C LYS A 246 18.30 7.14 -0.72
N ASP A 247 19.36 7.81 -1.15
CA ASP A 247 19.53 8.21 -2.56
C ASP A 247 19.97 7.06 -3.49
N ARG A 248 20.43 5.93 -2.92
CA ARG A 248 20.94 4.80 -3.72
C ARG A 248 19.85 3.81 -4.10
N MET A 249 18.95 3.52 -3.16
CA MET A 249 17.96 2.45 -3.30
C MET A 249 16.85 2.67 -2.27
N TYR A 250 15.63 2.38 -2.71
CA TYR A 250 14.45 2.36 -1.85
C TYR A 250 14.64 1.44 -0.64
N GLU A 251 14.41 1.98 0.56
CA GLU A 251 14.72 1.38 1.86
C GLU A 251 14.00 0.04 2.12
N LEU A 252 12.86 -0.19 1.46
CA LEU A 252 12.12 -1.45 1.61
C LEU A 252 12.95 -2.66 1.18
N ILE A 253 13.69 -2.58 0.07
CA ILE A 253 14.43 -3.72 -0.49
C ILE A 253 15.44 -4.29 0.51
N PRO A 254 16.40 -3.50 1.02
CA PRO A 254 17.39 -4.00 1.98
C PRO A 254 16.75 -4.37 3.32
N ALA A 255 15.76 -3.62 3.79
CA ALA A 255 15.06 -3.91 5.04
C ALA A 255 14.31 -5.24 4.97
N PHE A 256 13.64 -5.53 3.86
CA PHE A 256 12.91 -6.76 3.62
C PHE A 256 13.85 -7.97 3.60
N ILE A 257 14.99 -7.86 2.90
CA ILE A 257 16.00 -8.93 2.85
C ILE A 257 16.59 -9.19 4.25
N LEU A 258 17.00 -8.13 4.96
CA LEU A 258 17.61 -8.27 6.28
C LEU A 258 16.63 -8.82 7.32
N ALA A 259 15.38 -8.36 7.31
CA ALA A 259 14.33 -8.91 8.16
C ALA A 259 14.11 -10.41 7.90
N GLY A 260 14.03 -10.83 6.64
CA GLY A 260 13.92 -12.24 6.26
C GLY A 260 15.12 -13.06 6.72
N LEU A 261 16.34 -12.56 6.52
CA LEU A 261 17.57 -13.23 6.97
C LEU A 261 17.60 -13.39 8.49
N VAL A 262 17.28 -12.34 9.24
CA VAL A 262 17.24 -12.40 10.71
C VAL A 262 16.17 -13.38 11.18
N THR A 263 14.98 -13.38 10.57
CA THR A 263 13.96 -14.37 10.88
C THR A 263 14.47 -15.78 10.66
N VAL A 264 15.08 -16.09 9.51
CA VAL A 264 15.63 -17.41 9.23
C VAL A 264 16.71 -17.80 10.25
N VAL A 265 17.70 -16.92 10.46
CA VAL A 265 18.83 -17.19 11.35
C VAL A 265 18.34 -17.46 12.78
N VAL A 266 17.56 -16.56 13.36
CA VAL A 266 17.05 -16.72 14.74
C VAL A 266 16.13 -17.95 14.85
N SER A 267 15.32 -18.21 13.82
CA SER A 267 14.47 -19.40 13.79
C SER A 267 15.25 -20.72 13.74
N ARG A 268 16.45 -20.76 13.15
CA ARG A 268 17.32 -21.95 13.21
C ARG A 268 17.88 -22.22 14.61
N PHE A 269 18.06 -21.18 15.42
CA PHE A 269 18.55 -21.30 16.80
C PHE A 269 17.45 -21.46 17.84
N THR A 270 16.19 -21.42 17.43
CA THR A 270 15.03 -21.51 18.33
C THR A 270 14.11 -22.64 17.92
N ARG A 271 13.19 -23.06 18.81
CA ARG A 271 12.30 -24.18 18.54
C ARG A 271 11.03 -23.70 17.83
N PRO A 272 10.61 -24.36 16.73
CA PRO A 272 9.32 -24.09 16.11
C PRO A 272 8.15 -24.49 17.03
N PRO A 273 6.97 -23.90 16.85
CA PRO A 273 5.76 -24.28 17.58
C PRO A 273 5.42 -25.78 17.40
N ALA A 274 4.75 -26.37 18.40
CA ALA A 274 4.45 -27.81 18.41
C ALA A 274 3.36 -28.21 17.40
N ASP A 275 2.51 -27.26 17.00
CA ASP A 275 1.37 -27.39 16.10
C ASP A 275 1.71 -27.10 14.63
N VAL A 276 2.99 -26.87 14.30
CA VAL A 276 3.41 -26.51 12.93
C VAL A 276 2.99 -27.53 11.90
N ASP A 277 3.11 -28.83 12.19
CA ASP A 277 2.79 -29.85 11.21
C ASP A 277 1.29 -29.91 10.90
N GLU A 278 0.45 -29.80 11.93
CA GLU A 278 -1.02 -29.71 11.81
C GLU A 278 -1.44 -28.48 11.00
N VAL A 279 -0.89 -27.31 11.30
CA VAL A 279 -1.18 -26.06 10.57
C VAL A 279 -0.80 -26.19 9.09
N PHE A 280 0.35 -26.78 8.78
CA PHE A 280 0.78 -26.97 7.39
C PHE A 280 -0.05 -28.01 6.62
N GLU A 281 -0.63 -29.00 7.31
CA GLU A 281 -1.57 -29.95 6.70
C GLU A 281 -2.91 -29.28 6.36
N ILE A 282 -3.44 -28.45 7.26
CA ILE A 282 -4.63 -27.62 7.01
C ILE A 282 -4.39 -26.70 5.79
N LEU A 283 -3.24 -26.02 5.74
CA LEU A 283 -2.88 -25.13 4.63
C LEU A 283 -2.77 -25.86 3.28
N ARG A 284 -2.38 -27.14 3.29
CA ARG A 284 -2.31 -27.99 2.07
C ARG A 284 -3.67 -28.55 1.64
N GLY A 285 -4.73 -28.27 2.40
CA GLY A 285 -6.09 -28.67 2.07
C GLY A 285 -6.39 -30.14 2.35
N ALA A 286 -5.64 -30.78 3.25
CA ALA A 286 -5.87 -32.18 3.62
C ALA A 286 -7.23 -32.41 4.31
N ASP A 287 -7.82 -31.35 4.89
CA ASP A 287 -9.09 -31.40 5.64
C ASP A 287 -10.09 -30.30 5.21
N ARG A 288 -10.27 -30.06 3.89
CA ARG A 288 -11.47 -29.32 3.46
C ARG A 288 -12.67 -30.28 3.55
N PRO A 289 -13.64 -30.09 4.47
CA PRO A 289 -14.88 -30.86 4.41
C PRO A 289 -15.52 -30.65 3.03
N PRO A 290 -16.11 -31.69 2.42
CA PRO A 290 -16.70 -31.56 1.09
C PRO A 290 -17.69 -30.39 1.09
N GLN A 291 -17.53 -29.47 0.13
CA GLN A 291 -18.48 -28.36 -0.03
C GLN A 291 -19.88 -28.96 -0.14
N PRO A 292 -20.86 -28.52 0.67
CA PRO A 292 -22.22 -29.00 0.53
C PRO A 292 -22.70 -28.70 -0.90
N PRO A 293 -23.44 -29.61 -1.53
CA PRO A 293 -23.95 -29.40 -2.88
C PRO A 293 -24.72 -28.08 -2.91
N ARG A 294 -24.41 -27.22 -3.90
CA ARG A 294 -25.10 -25.94 -4.08
C ARG A 294 -26.60 -26.19 -4.10
N ALA A 295 -27.33 -25.52 -3.22
CA ALA A 295 -28.78 -25.56 -3.24
C ALA A 295 -29.27 -25.13 -4.64
N PRO A 296 -30.24 -25.83 -5.24
CA PRO A 296 -30.80 -25.41 -6.53
C PRO A 296 -31.34 -23.99 -6.39
N GLU A 297 -30.97 -23.13 -7.33
CA GLU A 297 -31.47 -21.76 -7.39
C GLU A 297 -33.01 -21.77 -7.41
N PRO A 298 -33.69 -21.11 -6.47
CA PRO A 298 -35.13 -21.04 -6.49
C PRO A 298 -35.56 -20.05 -7.58
N GLY A 299 -36.23 -20.56 -8.62
CA GLY A 299 -37.11 -19.75 -9.47
C GLY A 299 -36.65 -19.52 -10.91
N GLY A 300 -36.34 -20.59 -11.64
CA GLY A 300 -36.30 -20.59 -13.10
C GLY A 300 -37.60 -21.13 -13.71
N ASP A 301 -38.78 -20.62 -13.33
CA ASP A 301 -40.02 -20.97 -14.06
C ASP A 301 -41.16 -19.97 -13.80
N HIS A 302 -41.13 -18.81 -14.47
CA HIS A 302 -42.34 -18.00 -14.72
C HIS A 302 -42.16 -17.17 -16.00
N LEU A 303 -42.08 -17.85 -17.15
CA LEU A 303 -42.46 -17.28 -18.45
C LEU A 303 -43.13 -18.38 -19.29
N ARG A 304 -44.44 -18.54 -19.08
CA ARG A 304 -45.39 -19.06 -20.06
C ARG A 304 -46.66 -18.22 -20.00
#